data_AF-A0A945PY92-F1
#
_entry.id   AF-A0A945PY92-F1
#
_cell.length_a   1.000
_cell.length_b   1.000
_cell.length_c   1.000
_cell.angle_alpha   90.00
_cell.angle_beta   90.00
_cell.angle_gamma   90.00
#
_symmetry.space_group_name_H-M   'P 1'
#
loop_
_entity.id
_entity.type
_entity.pdbx_description
1 polymer ?
#
loop_
_entity_poly.entity_id
_entity_poly.type
_entity_poly.pdbx_seq_one_letter_code
_entity_poly.pdbx_strand_id
1 'polypeptide(L)'
;MKHFVNFALLIAFLVLATSAALRFFQPFSLAVTRIHIVFGSLILILVGLHLSSRLGYFAKMLKQRPRKPFSSPNSIRLLLLPIVVCAYLLSACLSNWWPVPQLLSIGYESKNRATIFRAESGASIRSIDNRTQLKRNTSQDASVLVEIDWGSAFDPVAEFPTPFSGARPQIAIWAESSVGALIETFFVSEESAFSESFEWDGNERRRVDILPVWRHQFTLASGIEPDGDIDTYSGATPEHSFSIENYLHEDPNGFYLSVEINVPNDSNEHYHSDQDTNEGGYTLPGIGQPSIYYSAYIDPNAAQRYYLMEFVGHGGSSSQQSGDIYYDSSELTTARDLIEKILVRIQRP
;
A
#
# COMPACT_ATOMS: atom_id res chain seq x y z
N MET A 1 -24.27 34.65 -7.26
CA MET A 1 -23.91 33.39 -7.97
C MET A 1 -22.59 33.47 -8.74
N LYS A 2 -22.40 34.40 -9.71
CA LYS A 2 -21.18 34.45 -10.54
C LYS A 2 -19.86 34.63 -9.75
N HIS A 3 -19.84 35.54 -8.77
CA HIS A 3 -18.66 35.73 -7.92
C HIS A 3 -18.38 34.51 -7.03
N PHE A 4 -19.43 33.93 -6.45
CA PHE A 4 -19.32 32.71 -5.64
C PHE A 4 -18.70 31.55 -6.43
N VAL A 5 -19.19 31.25 -7.64
CA VAL A 5 -18.64 30.17 -8.49
C VAL A 5 -17.18 30.44 -8.85
N ASN A 6 -16.81 31.68 -9.17
CA ASN A 6 -15.43 32.02 -9.52
C ASN A 6 -14.47 31.90 -8.33
N PHE A 7 -14.85 32.38 -7.14
CA PHE A 7 -14.04 32.21 -5.93
C PHE A 7 -13.95 30.75 -5.49
N ALA A 8 -15.06 30.00 -5.58
CA ALA A 8 -15.08 28.57 -5.30
C ALA A 8 -14.17 27.79 -6.26
N LEU A 9 -14.19 28.12 -7.56
CA LEU A 9 -13.29 27.53 -8.56
C LEU A 9 -11.81 27.81 -8.23
N LEU A 10 -11.48 29.05 -7.86
CA LEU A 10 -10.10 29.42 -7.50
C LEU A 10 -9.60 28.63 -6.29
N ILE A 11 -10.39 28.62 -5.21
CA ILE A 11 -10.03 27.90 -3.98
C ILE A 11 -9.92 26.40 -4.24
N ALA A 12 -10.91 25.81 -4.93
CA ALA A 12 -10.88 24.39 -5.25
C ALA A 12 -9.71 24.03 -6.16
N PHE A 13 -9.35 24.89 -7.11
CA PHE A 13 -8.18 24.71 -7.98
C PHE A 13 -6.88 24.72 -7.18
N LEU A 14 -6.71 25.64 -6.23
CA LEU A 14 -5.53 25.67 -5.37
C LEU A 14 -5.43 24.39 -4.53
N VAL A 15 -6.53 23.92 -3.95
CA VAL A 15 -6.55 22.65 -3.20
C VAL A 15 -6.19 21.46 -4.12
N LEU A 16 -6.70 21.42 -5.35
CA LEU A 16 -6.34 20.39 -6.32
C LEU A 16 -4.87 20.44 -6.74
N ALA A 17 -4.33 21.62 -7.02
CA ALA A 17 -2.94 21.78 -7.42
C ALA A 17 -1.99 21.38 -6.28
N THR A 18 -2.27 21.80 -5.05
CA THR A 18 -1.50 21.41 -3.87
C THR A 18 -1.60 19.90 -3.61
N SER A 19 -2.80 19.33 -3.61
CA SER A 19 -2.96 17.88 -3.40
C SER A 19 -2.33 17.04 -4.52
N ALA A 20 -2.32 17.51 -5.78
CA ALA A 20 -1.59 16.87 -6.87
C ALA A 20 -0.07 16.91 -6.64
N ALA A 21 0.47 18.05 -6.22
CA ALA A 21 1.89 18.17 -5.89
C ALA A 21 2.28 17.26 -4.72
N LEU A 22 1.48 17.20 -3.67
CA LEU A 22 1.71 16.28 -2.54
C LEU A 22 1.75 14.83 -3.02
N ARG A 23 0.77 14.38 -3.81
CA ARG A 23 0.76 13.02 -4.38
C ARG A 23 1.98 12.71 -5.27
N PHE A 24 2.59 13.73 -5.85
CA PHE A 24 3.74 13.57 -6.73
C PHE A 24 5.07 13.52 -5.95
N PHE A 25 5.19 14.28 -4.86
CA PHE A 25 6.43 14.44 -4.10
C PHE A 25 6.48 13.69 -2.76
N GLN A 26 5.36 13.13 -2.29
CA GLN A 26 5.25 12.42 -1.01
C GLN A 26 4.82 10.96 -1.23
N PRO A 27 5.02 10.08 -0.22
CA PRO A 27 4.45 8.73 -0.24
C PRO A 27 2.93 8.76 -0.35
N PHE A 28 2.36 7.61 -0.69
CA PHE A 28 0.93 7.46 -0.79
C PHE A 28 0.23 7.87 0.53
N SER A 29 -0.86 8.63 0.40
CA SER A 29 -1.69 9.02 1.54
C SER A 29 -3.17 8.98 1.15
N LEU A 30 -3.96 8.23 1.91
CA LEU A 30 -5.41 8.21 1.77
C LEU A 30 -6.02 9.58 2.03
N ALA A 31 -5.49 10.35 2.99
CA ALA A 31 -5.99 11.68 3.29
C ALA A 31 -5.83 12.62 2.08
N VAL A 32 -4.64 12.68 1.49
CA VAL A 32 -4.37 13.50 0.30
C VAL A 32 -5.22 13.02 -0.88
N THR A 33 -5.36 11.71 -1.06
CA THR A 33 -6.19 11.12 -2.13
C THR A 33 -7.67 11.48 -1.98
N ARG A 34 -8.24 11.38 -0.77
CA ARG A 34 -9.62 11.80 -0.47
C ARG A 34 -9.83 13.28 -0.80
N ILE A 35 -8.94 14.16 -0.32
CA ILE A 35 -8.99 15.60 -0.61
C ILE A 35 -8.98 15.83 -2.12
N HIS A 36 -8.06 15.20 -2.84
CA HIS A 36 -7.92 15.36 -4.28
C HIS A 36 -9.18 14.93 -5.05
N ILE A 37 -9.75 13.75 -4.73
CA ILE A 37 -10.93 13.23 -5.43
C ILE A 37 -12.18 14.09 -5.15
N VAL A 38 -12.38 14.50 -3.89
CA VAL A 38 -13.54 15.32 -3.49
C VAL A 38 -13.48 16.70 -4.16
N PHE A 39 -12.34 17.38 -4.09
CA PHE A 39 -12.17 18.69 -4.72
C PHE A 39 -12.12 18.60 -6.25
N GLY A 40 -11.63 17.50 -6.81
CA GLY A 40 -11.69 17.20 -8.25
C GLY A 40 -13.12 17.11 -8.75
N SER A 41 -13.96 16.36 -8.03
CA SER A 41 -15.39 16.26 -8.31
C SER A 41 -16.09 17.61 -8.18
N LEU A 42 -15.76 18.40 -7.14
CA LEU A 42 -16.28 19.75 -6.96
C LEU A 42 -15.91 20.67 -8.13
N ILE A 43 -14.66 20.64 -8.61
CA ILE A 43 -14.26 21.43 -9.79
C ILE A 43 -15.05 21.01 -11.02
N LEU A 44 -15.23 19.71 -11.28
CA LEU A 44 -16.00 19.25 -12.44
C LEU A 44 -17.43 19.82 -12.42
N ILE A 45 -18.09 19.83 -11.26
CA ILE A 45 -19.42 20.43 -11.08
C ILE A 45 -19.37 21.94 -11.31
N LEU A 46 -18.43 22.65 -10.68
CA LEU A 46 -18.31 24.10 -10.80
C LEU A 46 -17.97 24.55 -12.22
N VAL A 47 -17.12 23.81 -12.94
CA VAL A 47 -16.81 24.01 -14.36
C VAL A 47 -18.06 23.76 -15.21
N GLY A 48 -18.82 22.70 -14.93
CA GLY A 48 -20.09 22.43 -15.61
C GLY A 48 -21.10 23.58 -15.45
N LEU A 49 -21.26 24.11 -14.24
CA LEU A 49 -22.08 25.30 -13.95
C LEU A 49 -21.54 26.56 -14.63
N HIS A 50 -20.22 26.72 -14.66
CA HIS A 50 -19.58 27.86 -15.34
C HIS A 50 -19.83 27.81 -16.85
N LEU A 51 -19.62 26.65 -17.48
CA LEU A 51 -19.86 26.42 -18.91
C LEU A 51 -21.34 26.57 -19.26
N SER A 52 -22.26 26.04 -18.45
CA SER A 52 -23.69 26.16 -18.71
C SER A 52 -24.17 27.61 -18.72
N SER A 53 -23.62 28.44 -17.82
CA SER A 53 -23.88 29.88 -17.79
C SER A 53 -23.34 30.63 -19.03
N ARG A 54 -22.44 29.99 -19.80
CA ARG A 54 -21.77 30.56 -20.99
C ARG A 54 -22.12 29.83 -22.30
N LEU A 55 -22.99 28.82 -22.28
CA LEU A 55 -23.43 28.08 -23.48
C LEU A 55 -23.90 29.02 -24.61
N GLY A 56 -24.69 30.05 -24.28
CA GLY A 56 -25.16 31.03 -25.24
C GLY A 56 -24.06 31.89 -25.86
N TYR A 57 -22.94 32.11 -25.16
CA TYR A 57 -21.77 32.82 -25.69
C TYR A 57 -21.03 31.94 -26.70
N PHE A 58 -20.74 30.69 -26.34
CA PHE A 58 -20.09 29.74 -27.26
C PHE A 58 -20.94 29.47 -28.49
N ALA A 59 -22.25 29.26 -28.34
CA ALA A 59 -23.16 29.06 -29.47
C ALA A 59 -23.21 30.27 -30.42
N LYS A 60 -23.12 31.50 -29.88
CA LYS A 60 -23.01 32.72 -30.70
C LYS A 60 -21.65 32.82 -31.40
N MET A 61 -20.56 32.44 -30.73
CA MET A 61 -19.22 32.42 -31.31
C MET A 61 -19.11 31.41 -32.47
N LEU A 62 -19.73 30.23 -32.34
CA LEU A 62 -19.81 29.21 -33.40
C LEU A 62 -20.75 29.58 -34.55
N LYS A 63 -21.84 30.32 -34.28
CA LYS A 63 -22.81 30.76 -35.31
C LYS A 63 -22.40 32.04 -36.04
N GLN A 64 -21.43 32.81 -35.54
CA GLN A 64 -20.93 33.99 -36.24
C GLN A 64 -20.19 33.56 -37.51
N ARG A 65 -20.86 33.67 -38.67
CA ARG A 65 -20.20 33.61 -39.98
C ARG A 65 -19.11 34.69 -40.02
N PRO A 66 -17.89 34.36 -40.52
CA PRO A 66 -16.82 35.34 -40.62
C PRO A 66 -17.30 36.49 -41.51
N ARG A 67 -17.46 37.69 -40.92
CA ARG A 67 -17.97 38.88 -41.63
C ARG A 67 -16.94 39.51 -42.58
N LYS A 68 -15.75 38.93 -42.70
CA LYS A 68 -14.72 39.28 -43.68
C LYS A 68 -14.04 38.01 -44.17
N PRO A 69 -13.56 37.95 -45.43
CA PRO A 69 -12.76 36.82 -45.89
C PRO A 69 -11.58 36.65 -44.93
N PHE A 70 -11.32 35.39 -44.61
CA PHE A 70 -10.34 34.93 -43.64
C PHE A 70 -8.93 35.41 -44.01
N SER A 71 -8.55 36.63 -43.62
CA SER A 71 -7.22 37.20 -43.88
C SER A 71 -6.35 37.32 -42.62
N SER A 72 -6.72 36.68 -41.52
CA SER A 72 -5.84 36.57 -40.35
C SER A 72 -5.57 35.10 -40.03
N PRO A 73 -4.35 34.58 -40.27
CA PRO A 73 -3.96 33.23 -39.87
C PRO A 73 -4.01 33.01 -38.34
N ASN A 74 -4.26 34.06 -37.54
CA ASN A 74 -4.18 34.00 -36.08
C ASN A 74 -5.41 33.35 -35.42
N SER A 75 -6.63 33.47 -35.96
CA SER A 75 -7.84 32.97 -35.29
C SER A 75 -8.01 31.43 -35.34
N ILE A 76 -7.62 30.78 -36.45
CA ILE A 76 -7.59 29.31 -36.53
C ILE A 76 -6.42 28.75 -35.71
N ARG A 77 -5.25 29.41 -35.74
CA ARG A 77 -4.09 29.05 -34.91
C ARG A 77 -4.39 29.05 -33.42
N LEU A 78 -5.23 29.98 -32.93
CA LEU A 78 -5.65 30.05 -31.53
C LEU A 78 -6.47 28.84 -31.04
N LEU A 79 -7.14 28.10 -31.94
CA LEU A 79 -7.87 26.88 -31.60
C LEU A 79 -7.09 25.60 -31.93
N LEU A 80 -6.36 25.58 -33.05
CA LEU A 80 -5.58 24.41 -33.44
C LEU A 80 -4.37 24.17 -32.54
N LEU A 81 -3.69 25.22 -32.08
CA LEU A 81 -2.49 25.09 -31.25
C LEU A 81 -2.80 24.37 -29.92
N PRO A 82 -3.81 24.77 -29.12
CA PRO A 82 -4.17 24.04 -27.89
C PRO A 82 -4.54 22.58 -28.17
N ILE A 83 -5.27 22.30 -29.26
CA ILE A 83 -5.68 20.92 -29.61
C ILE A 83 -4.44 20.07 -29.92
N VAL A 84 -3.52 20.57 -30.74
CA VAL A 84 -2.28 19.87 -31.09
C VAL A 84 -1.41 19.65 -29.85
N VAL A 85 -1.28 20.65 -28.99
CA VAL A 85 -0.52 20.54 -27.73
C VAL A 85 -1.15 19.50 -26.80
N CYS A 86 -2.47 19.53 -26.59
CA CYS A 86 -3.16 18.53 -25.76
C CYS A 86 -3.06 17.12 -26.35
N ALA A 87 -3.20 16.99 -27.68
CA ALA A 87 -3.06 15.70 -28.37
C ALA A 87 -1.63 15.14 -28.25
N TYR A 88 -0.61 16.00 -28.37
CA TYR A 88 0.77 15.62 -28.16
C TYR A 88 1.01 15.19 -26.71
N LEU A 89 0.62 16.00 -25.72
CA LEU A 89 0.81 15.68 -24.31
C LEU A 89 0.09 14.38 -23.91
N LEU A 90 -1.13 14.17 -24.39
CA LEU A 90 -1.85 12.91 -24.17
C LEU A 90 -1.11 11.72 -24.79
N SER A 91 -0.64 11.86 -26.04
CA SER A 91 0.14 10.81 -26.72
C SER A 91 1.46 10.53 -26.01
N ALA A 92 2.11 11.58 -25.48
CA ALA A 92 3.34 11.47 -24.71
C ALA A 92 3.12 10.74 -23.38
N CYS A 93 1.98 10.96 -22.70
CA CYS A 93 1.62 10.19 -21.51
C CYS A 93 1.38 8.70 -21.82
N LEU A 94 0.68 8.39 -22.92
CA LEU A 94 0.37 7.01 -23.30
C LEU A 94 1.59 6.24 -23.80
N SER A 95 2.51 6.92 -24.47
CA SER A 95 3.68 6.30 -25.13
C SER A 95 5.00 6.54 -24.38
N ASN A 96 4.94 7.16 -23.20
CA ASN A 96 6.09 7.55 -22.39
C ASN A 96 7.13 8.41 -23.16
N TRP A 97 6.66 9.38 -23.96
CA TRP A 97 7.52 10.28 -24.73
C TRP A 97 7.95 11.51 -23.93
N TRP A 98 9.02 12.18 -24.39
CA TRP A 98 9.47 13.45 -23.81
C TRP A 98 8.33 14.49 -23.73
N PRO A 99 8.15 15.20 -22.60
CA PRO A 99 9.00 15.25 -21.41
C PRO A 99 8.54 14.34 -20.24
N VAL A 100 7.65 13.37 -20.47
CA VAL A 100 7.01 12.60 -19.40
C VAL A 100 8.02 11.83 -18.52
N PRO A 101 9.00 11.07 -19.06
CA PRO A 101 9.97 10.36 -18.22
C PRO A 101 10.79 11.30 -17.32
N GLN A 102 11.20 12.46 -17.83
CA GLN A 102 11.99 13.45 -17.09
C GLN A 102 11.19 14.07 -15.94
N LEU A 103 9.89 14.28 -16.17
CA LEU A 103 9.01 14.78 -15.12
C LEU A 103 8.85 13.70 -14.05
N LEU A 104 8.48 12.47 -14.43
CA LEU A 104 8.25 11.35 -13.49
C LEU A 104 9.49 11.00 -12.67
N SER A 105 10.71 11.12 -13.21
CA SER A 105 11.95 10.80 -12.49
C SER A 105 12.19 11.66 -11.24
N ILE A 106 11.54 12.83 -11.14
CA ILE A 106 11.69 13.73 -9.98
C ILE A 106 10.73 13.32 -8.85
N GLY A 107 9.67 12.58 -9.17
CA GLY A 107 8.62 12.17 -8.24
C GLY A 107 9.10 11.17 -7.19
N TYR A 108 8.35 11.10 -6.09
CA TYR A 108 8.65 10.21 -4.96
C TYR A 108 8.71 8.75 -5.38
N GLU A 109 7.73 8.29 -6.16
CA GLU A 109 7.62 6.90 -6.61
C GLU A 109 8.83 6.43 -7.41
N SER A 110 9.37 7.29 -8.28
CA SER A 110 10.56 6.95 -9.07
C SER A 110 11.82 6.88 -8.21
N LYS A 111 11.94 7.75 -7.20
CA LYS A 111 13.12 7.82 -6.32
C LYS A 111 13.18 6.68 -5.31
N ASN A 112 12.01 6.23 -4.84
CA ASN A 112 11.90 5.21 -3.79
C ASN A 112 11.45 3.85 -4.35
N ARG A 113 11.59 3.62 -5.66
CA ARG A 113 11.10 2.40 -6.32
C ARG A 113 11.65 1.10 -5.73
N ALA A 114 12.82 1.15 -5.10
CA ALA A 114 13.49 0.00 -4.50
C ALA A 114 12.82 -0.43 -3.19
N THR A 115 12.38 0.55 -2.38
CA THR A 115 11.77 0.28 -1.08
C THR A 115 10.25 0.12 -1.16
N ILE A 116 9.61 0.65 -2.21
CA ILE A 116 8.16 0.48 -2.43
C ILE A 116 7.85 -0.98 -2.78
N PHE A 117 7.14 -1.66 -1.89
CA PHE A 117 6.61 -2.99 -2.13
C PHE A 117 5.44 -2.92 -3.11
N ARG A 118 5.43 -3.81 -4.09
CA ARG A 118 4.32 -4.02 -5.02
C ARG A 118 4.04 -5.50 -5.11
N ALA A 119 2.84 -5.90 -4.72
CA ALA A 119 2.41 -7.29 -4.87
C ALA A 119 2.44 -7.71 -6.34
N GLU A 120 2.78 -8.97 -6.60
CA GLU A 120 2.74 -9.53 -7.95
C GLU A 120 1.32 -9.54 -8.52
N SER A 121 1.22 -9.52 -9.85
CA SER A 121 -0.06 -9.65 -10.55
C SER A 121 -0.75 -10.96 -10.17
N GLY A 122 -2.00 -10.88 -9.70
CA GLY A 122 -2.80 -12.06 -9.32
C GLY A 122 -3.07 -12.17 -7.82
N ALA A 123 -2.42 -11.35 -6.99
CA ALA A 123 -2.82 -11.13 -5.60
C ALA A 123 -3.97 -10.12 -5.53
N SER A 124 -4.98 -10.44 -4.73
CA SER A 124 -6.12 -9.56 -4.45
C SER A 124 -6.52 -9.69 -3.00
N ILE A 125 -6.84 -8.58 -2.35
CA ILE A 125 -7.28 -8.54 -0.96
C ILE A 125 -8.64 -7.87 -0.85
N ARG A 126 -9.46 -8.35 0.08
CA ARG A 126 -10.76 -7.78 0.41
C ARG A 126 -11.04 -7.91 1.91
N SER A 127 -11.39 -6.80 2.56
CA SER A 127 -11.99 -6.81 3.90
C SER A 127 -13.52 -6.84 3.80
N ILE A 128 -14.16 -7.70 4.61
CA ILE A 128 -15.61 -7.87 4.71
C ILE A 128 -15.96 -7.99 6.20
N ASP A 129 -16.62 -6.99 6.75
CA ASP A 129 -17.04 -6.95 8.16
C ASP A 129 -15.88 -7.24 9.12
N ASN A 130 -15.84 -8.45 9.69
CA ASN A 130 -14.83 -8.92 10.64
C ASN A 130 -13.88 -9.97 10.00
N ARG A 131 -13.71 -9.93 8.68
CA ARG A 131 -12.88 -10.86 7.92
C ARG A 131 -12.02 -10.17 6.89
N THR A 132 -10.81 -10.66 6.70
CA THR A 132 -9.93 -10.26 5.59
C THR A 132 -9.60 -11.47 4.73
N GLN A 133 -9.86 -11.38 3.44
CA GLN A 133 -9.59 -12.43 2.46
C GLN A 133 -8.52 -11.98 1.48
N LEU A 134 -7.45 -12.74 1.37
CA LEU A 134 -6.43 -12.60 0.34
C LEU A 134 -6.51 -13.80 -0.61
N LYS A 135 -6.60 -13.54 -1.91
CA LYS A 135 -6.49 -14.57 -2.94
C LYS A 135 -5.31 -14.27 -3.87
N ARG A 136 -4.39 -15.22 -3.99
CA ARG A 136 -3.31 -15.26 -4.96
C ARG A 136 -3.62 -16.33 -6.01
N ASN A 137 -3.91 -15.91 -7.24
CA ASN A 137 -4.04 -16.84 -8.39
C ASN A 137 -2.70 -16.98 -9.10
N THR A 138 -2.39 -18.18 -9.57
CA THR A 138 -1.21 -18.47 -10.40
C THR A 138 -1.60 -18.61 -11.88
N SER A 139 -0.62 -18.76 -12.78
CA SER A 139 -0.89 -18.85 -14.21
C SER A 139 -1.54 -20.18 -14.64
N GLN A 140 -1.48 -21.21 -13.78
CA GLN A 140 -1.92 -22.58 -14.06
C GLN A 140 -3.17 -23.01 -13.26
N ASP A 141 -4.15 -22.12 -13.08
CA ASP A 141 -5.39 -22.39 -12.32
C ASP A 141 -5.22 -22.80 -10.84
N ALA A 142 -3.99 -22.78 -10.31
CA ALA A 142 -3.71 -22.93 -8.89
C ALA A 142 -3.98 -21.61 -8.14
N SER A 143 -4.40 -21.68 -6.88
CA SER A 143 -4.55 -20.50 -6.04
C SER A 143 -4.35 -20.75 -4.56
N VAL A 144 -3.83 -19.74 -3.87
CA VAL A 144 -3.77 -19.66 -2.42
C VAL A 144 -4.82 -18.65 -1.97
N LEU A 145 -5.71 -19.07 -1.08
CA LEU A 145 -6.67 -18.19 -0.41
C LEU A 145 -6.35 -18.19 1.08
N VAL A 146 -6.15 -17.01 1.66
CA VAL A 146 -5.94 -16.81 3.10
C VAL A 146 -7.15 -16.02 3.62
N GLU A 147 -7.86 -16.58 4.60
CA GLU A 147 -9.00 -15.96 5.26
C GLU A 147 -8.67 -15.73 6.73
N ILE A 148 -8.58 -14.48 7.14
CA ILE A 148 -8.35 -14.07 8.53
C ILE A 148 -9.72 -13.70 9.12
N ASP A 149 -10.14 -14.45 10.13
CA ASP A 149 -11.29 -14.09 10.98
C ASP A 149 -10.74 -13.35 12.19
N TRP A 150 -11.10 -12.06 12.32
CA TRP A 150 -10.59 -11.19 13.37
C TRP A 150 -11.24 -11.51 14.72
N GLY A 151 -10.47 -11.43 15.80
CA GLY A 151 -10.94 -11.66 17.16
C GLY A 151 -11.56 -10.42 17.79
N SER A 152 -11.96 -10.53 19.07
CA SER A 152 -12.65 -9.45 19.78
C SER A 152 -11.78 -8.23 20.08
N ALA A 153 -10.45 -8.37 20.07
CA ALA A 153 -9.54 -7.25 20.29
C ALA A 153 -9.30 -6.42 19.02
N PHE A 154 -9.72 -6.90 17.85
CA PHE A 154 -9.58 -6.16 16.60
C PHE A 154 -10.73 -5.15 16.45
N ASP A 155 -10.39 -3.88 16.26
CA ASP A 155 -11.38 -2.84 15.93
C ASP A 155 -11.46 -2.64 14.41
N PRO A 156 -12.53 -3.10 13.74
CA PRO A 156 -12.71 -2.92 12.30
C PRO A 156 -12.91 -1.44 11.93
N VAL A 157 -13.28 -0.55 12.86
CA VAL A 157 -13.40 0.90 12.61
C VAL A 157 -12.02 1.55 12.42
N ALA A 158 -10.94 0.91 12.87
CA ALA A 158 -9.57 1.30 12.56
C ALA A 158 -9.25 1.24 11.05
N GLU A 159 -10.06 0.54 10.23
CA GLU A 159 -9.93 0.57 8.76
C GLU A 159 -10.34 1.91 8.11
N PHE A 160 -10.94 2.84 8.84
CA PHE A 160 -11.27 4.18 8.32
C PHE A 160 -10.73 5.29 9.23
N PRO A 161 -9.41 5.54 9.23
CA PRO A 161 -8.83 6.67 9.94
C PRO A 161 -9.45 7.98 9.42
N THR A 162 -10.30 8.53 10.27
CA THR A 162 -10.68 9.94 10.29
C THR A 162 -9.49 10.75 10.81
N PRO A 163 -9.47 12.07 10.63
CA PRO A 163 -8.50 12.96 11.28
C PRO A 163 -8.48 12.87 12.83
N PHE A 164 -9.39 12.08 13.42
CA PHE A 164 -9.60 11.92 14.86
C PHE A 164 -9.47 10.46 15.33
N SER A 165 -9.14 9.51 14.46
CA SER A 165 -8.97 8.10 14.80
C SER A 165 -7.58 7.63 14.37
N GLY A 166 -6.93 6.84 15.23
CA GLY A 166 -5.51 6.50 15.20
C GLY A 166 -5.03 5.73 13.96
N ALA A 167 -3.79 5.26 14.05
CA ALA A 167 -3.16 4.50 12.99
C ALA A 167 -3.85 3.16 12.69
N ARG A 168 -3.56 2.59 11.52
CA ARG A 168 -4.10 1.29 11.10
C ARG A 168 -3.23 0.13 11.56
N PRO A 169 -3.82 -1.03 11.86
CA PRO A 169 -3.10 -2.29 11.93
C PRO A 169 -2.25 -2.53 10.68
N GLN A 170 -1.03 -3.01 10.89
CA GLN A 170 -0.12 -3.38 9.82
C GLN A 170 -0.05 -4.91 9.73
N ILE A 171 -0.12 -5.44 8.51
CA ILE A 171 -0.16 -6.88 8.23
C ILE A 171 0.83 -7.17 7.12
N ALA A 172 1.59 -8.25 7.24
CA ALA A 172 2.33 -8.87 6.14
C ALA A 172 1.88 -10.32 5.97
N ILE A 173 1.70 -10.75 4.71
CA ILE A 173 1.37 -12.12 4.33
C ILE A 173 2.35 -12.56 3.26
N TRP A 174 3.06 -13.67 3.50
CA TRP A 174 4.08 -14.15 2.58
C TRP A 174 4.26 -15.66 2.67
N ALA A 175 5.05 -16.20 1.74
CA ALA A 175 5.49 -17.58 1.72
C ALA A 175 6.99 -17.70 1.94
N GLU A 176 7.42 -18.72 2.68
CA GLU A 176 8.82 -19.05 2.93
C GLU A 176 9.07 -20.52 2.58
N SER A 177 10.27 -20.82 2.10
CA SER A 177 10.70 -22.21 1.90
C SER A 177 10.86 -22.94 3.24
N SER A 178 10.96 -24.27 3.19
CA SER A 178 11.22 -25.10 4.37
C SER A 178 12.54 -24.78 5.09
N VAL A 179 13.46 -24.08 4.44
CA VAL A 179 14.73 -23.60 5.02
C VAL A 179 14.69 -22.14 5.46
N GLY A 180 13.51 -21.50 5.41
CA GLY A 180 13.28 -20.15 5.91
C GLY A 180 13.60 -19.02 4.93
N ALA A 181 13.91 -19.32 3.66
CA ALA A 181 14.12 -18.29 2.64
C ALA A 181 12.78 -17.78 2.08
N LEU A 182 12.61 -16.46 1.97
CA LEU A 182 11.41 -15.83 1.40
C LEU A 182 11.17 -16.30 -0.05
N ILE A 183 9.97 -16.80 -0.32
CA ILE A 183 9.52 -17.22 -1.66
C ILE A 183 8.80 -16.07 -2.35
N GLU A 184 7.77 -15.51 -1.72
CA GLU A 184 6.93 -14.46 -2.31
C GLU A 184 6.21 -13.71 -1.20
N THR A 185 6.18 -12.38 -1.26
CA THR A 185 5.29 -11.58 -0.40
C THR A 185 3.98 -11.32 -1.15
N PHE A 186 2.85 -11.79 -0.59
CA PHE A 186 1.55 -11.63 -1.21
C PHE A 186 0.89 -10.30 -0.89
N PHE A 187 1.09 -9.81 0.34
CA PHE A 187 0.47 -8.60 0.81
C PHE A 187 1.25 -7.95 1.95
N VAL A 188 1.24 -6.62 1.94
CA VAL A 188 1.71 -5.75 3.02
C VAL A 188 0.71 -4.61 3.12
N SER A 189 0.33 -4.22 4.33
CA SER A 189 -0.54 -3.05 4.57
C SER A 189 -0.01 -1.79 3.88
N GLU A 190 -0.93 -0.91 3.47
CA GLU A 190 -0.65 0.22 2.56
C GLU A 190 0.47 1.14 3.05
N GLU A 191 0.45 1.56 4.32
CA GLU A 191 1.48 2.44 4.87
C GLU A 191 2.87 1.79 4.81
N SER A 192 2.95 0.53 5.24
CA SER A 192 4.16 -0.27 5.14
C SER A 192 4.55 -0.58 3.70
N ALA A 193 3.63 -0.68 2.74
CA ALA A 193 3.97 -0.98 1.35
C ALA A 193 4.66 0.19 0.64
N PHE A 194 4.22 1.43 0.90
CA PHE A 194 4.64 2.61 0.12
C PHE A 194 5.77 3.44 0.72
N SER A 195 6.08 3.28 2.00
CA SER A 195 7.18 4.01 2.66
C SER A 195 7.90 3.12 3.68
N GLU A 196 9.22 3.30 3.84
CA GLU A 196 9.95 2.63 4.92
C GLU A 196 9.59 3.24 6.28
N SER A 197 9.49 4.57 6.35
CA SER A 197 9.10 5.32 7.54
C SER A 197 7.77 6.00 7.32
N PHE A 198 6.86 5.91 8.28
CA PHE A 198 5.57 6.58 8.23
C PHE A 198 5.07 6.96 9.63
N GLU A 199 4.09 7.85 9.68
CA GLU A 199 3.44 8.22 10.94
C GLU A 199 2.53 7.06 11.39
N TRP A 200 2.83 6.51 12.56
CA TRP A 200 2.07 5.46 13.21
C TRP A 200 1.82 5.86 14.66
N ASP A 201 0.55 6.08 15.00
CA ASP A 201 0.08 6.59 16.30
C ASP A 201 0.80 7.88 16.75
N GLY A 202 0.88 8.87 15.86
CA GLY A 202 1.52 10.17 16.14
C GLY A 202 3.05 10.13 16.24
N ASN A 203 3.68 8.98 15.96
CA ASN A 203 5.12 8.79 16.00
C ASN A 203 5.64 8.37 14.61
N GLU A 204 6.83 8.83 14.23
CA GLU A 204 7.51 8.29 13.05
C GLU A 204 8.06 6.89 13.38
N ARG A 205 7.66 5.89 12.60
CA ARG A 205 8.03 4.49 12.79
C ARG A 205 8.49 3.89 11.48
N ARG A 206 9.49 3.01 11.57
CA ARG A 206 9.97 2.23 10.43
C ARG A 206 9.21 0.91 10.35
N ARG A 207 9.15 0.31 9.16
CA ARG A 207 8.60 -1.05 8.96
C ARG A 207 9.15 -2.06 9.94
N VAL A 208 10.47 -2.04 10.18
CA VAL A 208 11.14 -2.96 11.12
C VAL A 208 10.68 -2.78 12.56
N ASP A 209 10.18 -1.61 12.96
CA ASP A 209 9.66 -1.40 14.31
C ASP A 209 8.27 -2.05 14.49
N ILE A 210 7.55 -2.28 13.39
CA ILE A 210 6.13 -2.70 13.38
C ILE A 210 5.96 -4.16 12.94
N LEU A 211 6.64 -4.54 11.85
CA LEU A 211 6.63 -5.89 11.25
C LEU A 211 8.08 -6.41 11.11
N PRO A 212 8.80 -6.58 12.22
CA PRO A 212 10.22 -6.95 12.20
C PRO A 212 10.48 -8.27 11.48
N VAL A 213 9.66 -9.30 11.68
CA VAL A 213 9.93 -10.65 11.14
C VAL A 213 9.90 -10.61 9.62
N TRP A 214 8.82 -10.10 9.03
CA TRP A 214 8.71 -9.93 7.59
C TRP A 214 9.80 -9.00 7.04
N ARG A 215 10.07 -7.86 7.70
CA ARG A 215 11.03 -6.88 7.17
C ARG A 215 12.44 -7.45 7.06
N HIS A 216 12.87 -8.26 8.03
CA HIS A 216 14.16 -8.96 7.98
C HIS A 216 14.20 -9.99 6.84
N GLN A 217 13.14 -10.79 6.69
CA GLN A 217 13.04 -11.74 5.57
C GLN A 217 13.09 -11.05 4.21
N PHE A 218 12.44 -9.88 4.11
CA PHE A 218 12.48 -9.05 2.91
C PHE A 218 13.88 -8.49 2.64
N THR A 219 14.63 -8.04 3.65
CA THR A 219 16.03 -7.61 3.47
C THR A 219 16.87 -8.76 2.93
N LEU A 220 16.79 -9.94 3.56
CA LEU A 220 17.62 -11.09 3.18
C LEU A 220 17.39 -11.53 1.73
N ALA A 221 16.15 -11.43 1.24
CA ALA A 221 15.80 -11.82 -0.11
C ALA A 221 16.08 -10.74 -1.17
N SER A 222 15.82 -9.47 -0.83
CA SER A 222 15.96 -8.35 -1.78
C SER A 222 17.35 -7.73 -1.80
N GLY A 223 18.14 -7.90 -0.72
CA GLY A 223 19.37 -7.16 -0.47
C GLY A 223 19.12 -5.67 -0.18
N ILE A 224 17.88 -5.26 0.13
CA ILE A 224 17.53 -3.85 0.34
C ILE A 224 17.42 -3.58 1.84
N GLU A 225 18.35 -2.76 2.33
CA GLU A 225 18.37 -2.30 3.73
C GLU A 225 17.24 -1.30 4.01
N PRO A 226 16.88 -1.03 5.27
CA PRO A 226 15.83 -0.06 5.61
C PRO A 226 16.06 1.35 5.03
N ASP A 227 17.31 1.79 4.88
CA ASP A 227 17.62 3.08 4.23
C ASP A 227 17.46 3.07 2.69
N GLY A 228 17.19 1.90 2.10
CA GLY A 228 17.05 1.70 0.67
C GLY A 228 18.37 1.45 -0.05
N ASP A 229 19.49 1.36 0.68
CA ASP A 229 20.76 0.96 0.10
C ASP A 229 20.70 -0.53 -0.28
N ILE A 230 21.29 -0.85 -1.43
CA ILE A 230 21.42 -2.22 -1.90
C ILE A 230 22.70 -2.76 -1.27
N ASP A 231 22.55 -3.73 -0.38
CA ASP A 231 23.66 -4.52 0.10
C ASP A 231 24.26 -5.30 -1.08
N THR A 232 25.51 -4.97 -1.39
CA THR A 232 26.26 -5.55 -2.51
C THR A 232 26.97 -6.85 -2.12
N TYR A 233 26.95 -7.23 -0.84
CA TYR A 233 27.60 -8.43 -0.31
C TYR A 233 26.63 -9.59 -0.09
N SER A 234 25.37 -9.34 0.26
CA SER A 234 24.33 -10.36 0.12
C SER A 234 24.17 -10.68 -1.37
N GLY A 235 24.43 -11.94 -1.72
CA GLY A 235 24.19 -12.42 -3.07
C GLY A 235 22.70 -12.37 -3.34
N ALA A 236 22.19 -11.24 -3.85
CA ALA A 236 20.88 -11.17 -4.47
C ALA A 236 20.85 -12.30 -5.49
N THR A 237 20.17 -13.40 -5.18
CA THR A 237 20.17 -14.60 -6.00
C THR A 237 19.64 -14.19 -7.38
N PRO A 238 20.50 -14.07 -8.40
CA PRO A 238 20.03 -13.66 -9.71
C PRO A 238 19.33 -14.89 -10.28
N GLU A 239 18.05 -14.77 -10.61
CA GLU A 239 17.28 -15.74 -11.42
C GLU A 239 16.59 -16.92 -10.72
N HIS A 240 16.01 -16.74 -9.53
CA HIS A 240 14.78 -17.48 -9.23
C HIS A 240 13.60 -16.54 -9.27
N SER A 241 12.63 -16.81 -10.16
CA SER A 241 11.33 -16.17 -10.07
C SER A 241 10.76 -16.53 -8.69
N PHE A 242 10.72 -15.55 -7.80
CA PHE A 242 10.15 -15.59 -6.45
C PHE A 242 8.62 -15.71 -6.55
N SER A 243 8.16 -16.82 -7.12
CA SER A 243 6.75 -17.11 -7.33
C SER A 243 6.37 -18.40 -6.63
N ILE A 244 5.26 -18.35 -5.90
CA ILE A 244 4.67 -19.51 -5.24
C ILE A 244 4.23 -20.61 -6.21
N GLU A 245 4.11 -20.29 -7.51
CA GLU A 245 3.66 -21.22 -8.55
C GLU A 245 4.49 -22.51 -8.59
N ASN A 246 5.82 -22.40 -8.56
CA ASN A 246 6.72 -23.57 -8.59
C ASN A 246 6.59 -24.41 -7.32
N TYR A 247 6.32 -23.79 -6.18
CA TYR A 247 6.18 -24.47 -4.88
C TYR A 247 4.83 -25.20 -4.72
N LEU A 248 3.81 -24.81 -5.49
CA LEU A 248 2.53 -25.51 -5.51
C LEU A 248 2.55 -26.80 -6.34
N HIS A 249 3.57 -26.98 -7.21
CA HIS A 249 3.63 -28.07 -8.19
C HIS A 249 4.89 -28.93 -8.08
N GLU A 250 6.06 -28.32 -7.90
CA GLU A 250 7.34 -28.96 -8.23
C GLU A 250 8.28 -29.13 -7.03
N ASP A 251 8.11 -28.35 -5.96
CA ASP A 251 9.00 -28.46 -4.79
C ASP A 251 8.54 -29.60 -3.85
N PRO A 252 9.31 -30.69 -3.70
CA PRO A 252 8.94 -31.77 -2.78
C PRO A 252 9.04 -31.39 -1.29
N ASN A 253 9.74 -30.30 -0.95
CA ASN A 253 10.04 -29.91 0.43
C ASN A 253 8.96 -29.02 1.06
N GLY A 254 7.94 -28.63 0.29
CA GLY A 254 6.88 -27.74 0.74
C GLY A 254 7.35 -26.35 1.17
N PHE A 255 6.42 -25.60 1.73
CA PHE A 255 6.62 -24.20 2.08
C PHE A 255 5.76 -23.82 3.29
N TYR A 256 6.16 -22.76 3.98
CA TYR A 256 5.38 -22.12 5.02
C TYR A 256 4.62 -20.94 4.43
N LEU A 257 3.37 -20.79 4.84
CA LEU A 257 2.65 -19.53 4.74
C LEU A 257 2.73 -18.83 6.08
N SER A 258 3.03 -17.54 6.04
CA SER A 258 3.31 -16.76 7.24
C SER A 258 2.49 -15.47 7.23
N VAL A 259 1.96 -15.12 8.39
CA VAL A 259 1.18 -13.91 8.63
C VAL A 259 1.74 -13.22 9.87
N GLU A 260 2.16 -11.98 9.73
CA GLU A 260 2.58 -11.12 10.84
C GLU A 260 1.64 -9.92 10.93
N ILE A 261 1.18 -9.61 12.15
CA ILE A 261 0.23 -8.53 12.39
C ILE A 261 0.66 -7.71 13.60
N ASN A 262 0.53 -6.39 13.50
CA ASN A 262 0.71 -5.49 14.62
C ASN A 262 -0.37 -4.40 14.64
N VAL A 263 -0.79 -3.99 15.83
CA VAL A 263 -1.84 -2.99 16.07
C VAL A 263 -1.24 -1.83 16.83
N PRO A 264 -1.54 -0.57 16.45
CA PRO A 264 -0.95 0.59 17.11
C PRO A 264 -1.50 0.76 18.52
N ASN A 265 -0.65 1.28 19.40
CA ASN A 265 -0.95 1.68 20.78
C ASN A 265 -1.56 0.55 21.64
N ASP A 266 -1.12 -0.69 21.44
CA ASP A 266 -1.66 -1.86 22.14
C ASP A 266 -0.88 -2.17 23.43
N SER A 267 -0.69 -1.17 24.29
CA SER A 267 0.13 -1.30 25.51
C SER A 267 -0.55 -2.16 26.58
N ASN A 268 0.24 -2.88 27.38
CA ASN A 268 -0.21 -3.62 28.57
C ASN A 268 0.73 -3.45 29.78
N GLU A 269 0.51 -4.22 30.86
CA GLU A 269 1.32 -4.12 32.08
C GLU A 269 2.81 -4.42 31.84
N HIS A 270 3.12 -5.31 30.91
CA HIS A 270 4.49 -5.68 30.56
C HIS A 270 5.05 -4.83 29.40
N TYR A 271 4.32 -4.73 28.28
CA TYR A 271 4.70 -4.05 27.05
C TYR A 271 4.18 -2.61 27.00
N HIS A 272 5.07 -1.64 27.24
CA HIS A 272 4.74 -0.21 27.17
C HIS A 272 6.00 0.66 27.08
N SER A 273 5.82 1.92 26.66
CA SER A 273 6.92 2.87 26.43
C SER A 273 7.39 3.64 27.66
N ASP A 274 6.65 3.56 28.77
CA ASP A 274 6.90 4.38 29.97
C ASP A 274 7.92 3.76 30.96
N GLN A 275 8.41 2.56 30.67
CA GLN A 275 9.46 1.88 31.44
C GLN A 275 10.87 2.16 30.91
N ASP A 276 11.89 1.72 31.66
CA ASP A 276 13.29 1.88 31.26
C ASP A 276 13.58 1.06 29.98
N THR A 277 14.37 1.64 29.07
CA THR A 277 14.74 1.03 27.78
C THR A 277 15.46 -0.31 27.91
N ASN A 278 15.99 -0.64 29.08
CA ASN A 278 16.67 -1.91 29.34
C ASN A 278 15.73 -3.01 29.88
N GLU A 279 14.48 -2.68 30.21
CA GLU A 279 13.49 -3.66 30.65
C GLU A 279 13.00 -4.49 29.46
N GLY A 280 12.77 -5.79 29.68
CA GLY A 280 12.40 -6.72 28.60
C GLY A 280 11.08 -6.41 27.90
N GLY A 281 10.19 -5.66 28.56
CA GLY A 281 8.91 -5.23 28.00
C GLY A 281 8.95 -3.86 27.31
N TYR A 282 10.09 -3.16 27.29
CA TYR A 282 10.13 -1.82 26.69
C TYR A 282 9.82 -1.87 25.20
N THR A 283 8.86 -1.04 24.78
CA THR A 283 8.49 -0.85 23.36
C THR A 283 8.49 0.61 22.99
N LEU A 284 8.72 0.95 21.72
CA LEU A 284 8.70 2.35 21.29
C LEU A 284 7.28 2.95 21.45
N PRO A 285 7.16 4.26 21.71
CA PRO A 285 5.87 4.94 21.80
C PRO A 285 4.94 4.65 20.60
N GLY A 286 3.67 4.38 20.87
CA GLY A 286 2.67 4.09 19.84
C GLY A 286 2.68 2.66 19.30
N ILE A 287 3.59 1.78 19.78
CA ILE A 287 3.55 0.34 19.48
C ILE A 287 2.71 -0.39 20.53
N GLY A 288 3.19 -0.49 21.77
CA GLY A 288 2.60 -1.38 22.77
C GLY A 288 3.09 -2.80 22.57
N GLN A 289 2.20 -3.79 22.62
CA GLN A 289 2.56 -5.19 22.44
C GLN A 289 3.27 -5.48 21.10
N PRO A 290 4.17 -6.49 21.07
CA PRO A 290 4.86 -6.87 19.86
C PRO A 290 3.93 -7.46 18.79
N SER A 291 4.43 -7.52 17.55
CA SER A 291 3.73 -8.18 16.44
C SER A 291 3.50 -9.66 16.73
N ILE A 292 2.35 -10.20 16.33
CA ILE A 292 2.02 -11.62 16.43
C ILE A 292 2.32 -12.33 15.10
N TYR A 293 2.83 -13.55 15.19
CA TYR A 293 3.27 -14.34 14.04
C TYR A 293 2.54 -15.68 13.99
N TYR A 294 1.88 -15.92 12.86
CA TYR A 294 1.15 -17.16 12.56
C TYR A 294 1.81 -17.85 11.37
N SER A 295 1.83 -19.18 11.39
CA SER A 295 2.34 -19.96 10.26
C SER A 295 1.55 -21.24 10.01
N ALA A 296 1.59 -21.72 8.77
CA ALA A 296 1.12 -23.04 8.37
C ALA A 296 2.08 -23.65 7.35
N TYR A 297 2.53 -24.88 7.63
CA TYR A 297 3.29 -25.67 6.65
C TYR A 297 2.35 -26.31 5.63
N ILE A 298 2.64 -26.07 4.35
CA ILE A 298 1.91 -26.61 3.22
C ILE A 298 2.75 -27.72 2.59
N ASP A 299 2.34 -28.96 2.84
CA ASP A 299 2.89 -30.12 2.13
C ASP A 299 2.26 -30.21 0.72
N PRO A 300 3.05 -30.08 -0.36
CA PRO A 300 2.57 -30.15 -1.73
C PRO A 300 2.07 -31.55 -2.11
N ASN A 301 2.55 -32.60 -1.42
CA ASN A 301 2.13 -33.98 -1.66
C ASN A 301 0.84 -34.35 -0.91
N ALA A 302 0.47 -33.59 0.13
CA ALA A 302 -0.73 -33.87 0.91
C ALA A 302 -2.00 -33.53 0.13
N ALA A 303 -2.99 -34.43 0.08
CA ALA A 303 -4.30 -34.15 -0.53
C ALA A 303 -5.13 -33.08 0.21
N GLN A 304 -4.64 -32.58 1.35
CA GLN A 304 -5.27 -31.55 2.16
C GLN A 304 -5.40 -30.25 1.37
N ARG A 305 -6.59 -29.65 1.44
CA ARG A 305 -6.90 -28.37 0.77
C ARG A 305 -7.03 -27.21 1.74
N TYR A 306 -7.27 -27.49 3.01
CA TYR A 306 -7.55 -26.50 4.05
C TYR A 306 -6.52 -26.65 5.16
N TYR A 307 -5.91 -25.55 5.57
CA TYR A 307 -4.88 -25.53 6.61
C TYR A 307 -5.26 -24.42 7.58
N LEU A 308 -5.29 -24.75 8.87
CA LEU A 308 -5.45 -23.75 9.92
C LEU A 308 -4.05 -23.26 10.28
N MET A 309 -3.82 -21.94 10.25
CA MET A 309 -2.55 -21.40 10.72
C MET A 309 -2.51 -21.44 12.25
N GLU A 310 -1.35 -21.76 12.78
CA GLU A 310 -1.11 -21.81 14.21
C GLU A 310 -0.41 -20.52 14.64
N PHE A 311 -0.77 -20.03 15.83
CA PHE A 311 0.02 -19.00 16.50
C PHE A 311 1.36 -19.62 16.89
N VAL A 312 2.45 -19.09 16.34
CA VAL A 312 3.81 -19.61 16.58
C VAL A 312 4.51 -18.79 17.65
N GLY A 313 4.33 -17.48 17.65
CA GLY A 313 5.02 -16.58 18.58
C GLY A 313 4.82 -15.11 18.23
N HIS A 314 5.74 -14.27 18.68
CA HIS A 314 5.72 -12.83 18.42
C HIS A 314 7.10 -12.32 17.98
N GLY A 315 7.11 -11.19 17.27
CA GLY A 315 8.34 -10.47 16.91
C GLY A 315 8.84 -9.57 18.05
N GLY A 316 9.99 -8.93 17.88
CA GLY A 316 10.33 -7.68 18.59
C GLY A 316 10.30 -7.72 20.13
N SER A 317 10.86 -8.74 20.78
CA SER A 317 10.95 -8.83 22.26
C SER A 317 12.04 -7.90 22.83
N SER A 318 13.18 -8.42 23.28
CA SER A 318 14.28 -7.63 23.90
C SER A 318 14.91 -6.57 22.99
N SER A 319 14.64 -6.66 21.69
CA SER A 319 14.90 -5.62 20.71
C SER A 319 13.71 -5.59 19.76
N GLN A 320 12.96 -4.50 19.78
CA GLN A 320 11.80 -4.25 18.90
C GLN A 320 12.13 -4.45 17.41
N GLN A 321 13.41 -4.37 17.05
CA GLN A 321 13.90 -4.42 15.69
C GLN A 321 14.51 -5.78 15.31
N SER A 322 14.54 -6.77 16.21
CA SER A 322 15.02 -8.11 15.85
C SER A 322 13.99 -8.86 15.02
N GLY A 323 14.45 -9.52 13.95
CA GLY A 323 13.63 -10.42 13.13
C GLY A 323 13.42 -11.81 13.73
N ASP A 324 13.93 -12.06 14.94
CA ASP A 324 13.74 -13.32 15.65
C ASP A 324 12.28 -13.51 16.09
N ILE A 325 11.82 -14.76 16.07
CA ILE A 325 10.52 -15.16 16.61
C ILE A 325 10.70 -15.63 18.05
N TYR A 326 9.93 -15.04 18.96
CA TYR A 326 9.90 -15.37 20.37
C TYR A 326 8.67 -16.22 20.68
N TYR A 327 8.89 -17.40 21.25
CA TYR A 327 7.83 -18.41 21.49
C TYR A 327 7.11 -18.23 22.83
N ASP A 328 7.73 -17.55 23.80
CA ASP A 328 7.07 -17.25 25.06
C ASP A 328 6.09 -16.09 24.88
N SER A 329 4.80 -16.40 24.93
CA SER A 329 3.72 -15.44 24.75
C SER A 329 2.93 -15.20 26.05
N SER A 330 3.54 -15.47 27.20
CA SER A 330 2.87 -15.39 28.51
C SER A 330 2.46 -13.96 28.91
N GLU A 331 3.20 -12.97 28.41
CA GLU A 331 2.97 -11.54 28.66
C GLU A 331 2.04 -10.87 27.64
N LEU A 332 1.62 -11.59 26.59
CA LEU A 332 0.66 -11.08 25.60
C LEU A 332 -0.76 -11.14 26.15
N THR A 333 -1.50 -10.05 25.95
CA THR A 333 -2.90 -9.89 26.31
C THR A 333 -3.75 -9.72 25.04
N THR A 334 -4.14 -8.49 24.70
CA THR A 334 -5.00 -8.16 23.56
C THR A 334 -4.41 -8.57 22.22
N ALA A 335 -3.08 -8.55 22.07
CA ALA A 335 -2.39 -9.02 20.86
C ALA A 335 -2.76 -10.48 20.53
N ARG A 336 -2.97 -11.34 21.54
CA ARG A 336 -3.35 -12.74 21.35
C ARG A 336 -4.79 -12.92 20.88
N ASP A 337 -5.66 -11.97 21.22
CA ASP A 337 -7.08 -11.98 20.90
C ASP A 337 -7.40 -11.18 19.63
N LEU A 338 -6.38 -10.74 18.88
CA LEU A 338 -6.54 -10.04 17.61
C LEU A 338 -7.11 -10.94 16.51
N ILE A 339 -6.77 -12.23 16.51
CA ILE A 339 -7.17 -13.18 15.48
C ILE A 339 -7.91 -14.33 16.12
N GLU A 340 -9.14 -14.58 15.65
CA GLU A 340 -9.89 -15.78 16.04
C GLU A 340 -9.33 -17.02 15.34
N LYS A 341 -9.06 -16.91 14.03
CA LYS A 341 -8.39 -17.95 13.24
C LYS A 341 -7.93 -17.43 11.88
N ILE A 342 -6.97 -18.14 11.29
CA ILE A 342 -6.59 -17.95 9.88
C ILE A 342 -6.74 -19.28 9.14
N LEU A 343 -7.62 -19.30 8.13
CA LEU A 343 -7.85 -20.44 7.28
C LEU A 343 -7.17 -20.22 5.93
N VAL A 344 -6.25 -21.12 5.58
CA VAL A 344 -5.66 -21.20 4.26
C VAL A 344 -6.39 -22.25 3.45
N ARG A 345 -6.74 -21.92 2.21
CA ARG A 345 -7.20 -22.86 1.20
C ARG A 345 -6.24 -22.89 0.02
N ILE A 346 -5.69 -24.07 -0.25
CA ILE A 346 -4.84 -24.35 -1.40
C ILE A 346 -5.68 -25.03 -2.48
N GLN A 347 -5.71 -24.42 -3.66
CA GLN A 347 -6.22 -25.02 -4.88
C GLN A 347 -5.06 -25.34 -5.79
N ARG A 348 -4.92 -26.62 -6.14
CA ARG A 348 -3.98 -27.12 -7.15
C ARG A 348 -4.74 -27.34 -8.48
N PRO A 349 -4.06 -27.33 -9.64
CA PRO A 349 -4.63 -27.64 -10.95
C PRO A 349 -5.32 -29.00 -11.00
#